data_AF-A0A1G1HRM2-F1
#
_entry.id   AF-A0A1G1HRM2-F1
#
_cell.length_a   1.000
_cell.length_b   1.000
_cell.length_c   1.000
_cell.angle_alpha   90.00
_cell.angle_beta   90.00
_cell.angle_gamma   90.00
#
_symmetry.space_group_name_H-M   'P 1'
#
loop_
_entity.id
_entity.type
_entity.pdbx_description
1 polymer ?
#
loop_
_entity_poly.entity_id
_entity_poly.type
_entity_poly.pdbx_seq_one_letter_code
_entity_poly.pdbx_strand_id
1 'polypeptide(L)'
;MDRSKLIKPESAGRDVLLVFEQGDPARPIIIGLMEDPLEHLVTMEVSPRLSPPPLTGGGKGEGEAFTESHPPKEALIDGKRITIEAREEIILKCGDGSITIRKDGKIIIKGTHLLSRSSGPIRVKGARVDIN
;
A
#
# COMPACT_ATOMS: atom_id res chain seq x y z
N MET A 1 -15.80 9.14 -18.82
CA MET A 1 -15.27 7.88 -18.25
C MET A 1 -14.18 7.39 -19.18
N ASP A 2 -12.97 7.13 -18.69
CA ASP A 2 -11.86 6.70 -19.55
C ASP A 2 -11.92 5.18 -19.76
N ARG A 3 -11.99 4.75 -21.03
CA ARG A 3 -11.99 3.34 -21.43
C ARG A 3 -10.78 2.58 -20.87
N SER A 4 -9.65 3.28 -20.70
CA SER A 4 -8.41 2.70 -20.16
C SER A 4 -8.59 2.17 -18.74
N LYS A 5 -9.50 2.73 -17.93
CA LYS A 5 -9.74 2.29 -16.55
C LYS A 5 -10.53 0.98 -16.48
N LEU A 6 -11.45 0.75 -17.41
CA LEU A 6 -12.33 -0.42 -17.45
C LEU A 6 -11.63 -1.73 -17.88
N ILE A 7 -10.57 -1.62 -18.68
CA ILE A 7 -9.90 -2.81 -19.28
C ILE A 7 -8.84 -3.40 -18.34
N LYS A 8 -8.57 -2.74 -17.21
CA LYS A 8 -7.56 -3.22 -16.28
C LYS A 8 -8.03 -4.47 -15.53
N PRO A 9 -7.13 -5.42 -15.22
CA PRO A 9 -7.46 -6.61 -14.44
C PRO A 9 -8.11 -6.29 -13.08
N GLU A 10 -7.72 -5.16 -12.48
CA GLU A 10 -8.27 -4.64 -11.21
C GLU A 10 -9.75 -4.20 -11.28
N SER A 11 -10.31 -4.07 -12.48
CA SER A 11 -11.74 -3.77 -12.66
C SER A 11 -12.60 -5.02 -12.79
N ALA A 12 -12.00 -6.21 -12.93
CA ALA A 12 -12.74 -7.47 -12.99
C ALA A 12 -13.40 -7.76 -11.64
N GLY A 13 -14.71 -8.06 -11.64
CA GLY A 13 -15.48 -8.34 -10.43
C GLY A 13 -16.09 -7.10 -9.74
N ARG A 14 -15.91 -5.89 -10.31
CA ARG A 14 -16.54 -4.67 -9.80
C ARG A 14 -17.93 -4.46 -10.38
N ASP A 15 -18.82 -3.90 -9.57
CA ASP A 15 -20.16 -3.51 -9.99
C ASP A 15 -20.12 -2.30 -10.94
N VAL A 16 -20.99 -2.33 -11.94
CA VAL A 16 -21.06 -1.30 -12.99
C VAL A 16 -22.50 -0.86 -13.23
N LEU A 17 -22.65 0.43 -13.58
CA LEU A 17 -23.89 0.94 -14.12
C LEU A 17 -23.89 0.73 -15.63
N LEU A 18 -24.94 0.07 -16.10
CA LEU A 18 -25.14 -0.25 -17.51
C LEU A 18 -26.49 0.30 -18.00
N VAL A 19 -26.50 0.72 -19.26
CA VAL A 19 -27.68 1.11 -20.02
C VAL A 19 -27.77 0.20 -21.23
N PHE A 20 -28.97 -0.24 -21.58
CA PHE A 20 -29.20 -1.05 -22.76
C PHE A 20 -29.65 -0.17 -23.92
N GLU A 21 -29.00 -0.30 -25.07
CA GLU A 21 -29.39 0.45 -26.26
C GLU A 21 -30.83 0.05 -26.66
N GLN A 22 -31.75 1.00 -26.68
CA GLN A 22 -33.19 0.77 -26.92
C GLN A 22 -33.83 -0.28 -25.98
N GLY A 23 -33.24 -0.52 -24.81
CA GLY A 23 -33.71 -1.53 -23.88
C GLY A 23 -33.34 -2.97 -24.25
N ASP A 24 -32.47 -3.19 -25.25
CA ASP A 24 -32.02 -4.51 -25.67
C ASP A 24 -30.93 -5.09 -24.74
N PRO A 25 -31.20 -6.17 -23.99
CA PRO A 25 -30.23 -6.80 -23.09
C PRO A 25 -28.96 -7.32 -23.79
N ALA A 26 -29.04 -7.61 -25.09
CA ALA A 26 -27.88 -8.06 -25.87
C ALA A 26 -26.90 -6.92 -26.21
N ARG A 27 -27.29 -5.66 -25.95
CA ARG A 27 -26.50 -4.46 -26.32
C ARG A 27 -26.28 -3.54 -25.10
N PRO A 28 -25.49 -3.98 -24.10
CA PRO A 28 -25.18 -3.16 -22.93
C PRO A 28 -24.12 -2.10 -23.24
N ILE A 29 -24.27 -0.93 -22.61
CA ILE A 29 -23.33 0.19 -22.62
C ILE A 29 -23.00 0.52 -21.16
N ILE A 30 -21.72 0.46 -20.80
CA ILE A 30 -21.26 0.82 -19.45
C ILE A 30 -21.17 2.35 -19.35
N ILE A 31 -21.93 2.93 -18.42
CA ILE A 31 -22.00 4.38 -18.19
C ILE A 31 -21.20 4.83 -16.96
N GLY A 32 -20.90 3.91 -16.04
CA GLY A 32 -20.19 4.20 -14.79
C GLY A 32 -19.72 2.92 -14.08
N LEU A 33 -18.68 3.06 -13.25
CA LEU A 33 -18.35 2.04 -12.23
C LEU A 33 -19.11 2.43 -10.95
N MET A 34 -19.62 1.45 -10.23
CA MET A 34 -20.16 1.68 -8.90
C MET A 34 -18.99 1.70 -7.91
N GLU A 35 -18.88 2.78 -7.13
CA GLU A 35 -17.92 2.83 -6.04
C GLU A 35 -18.51 2.06 -4.87
N ASP A 36 -17.93 0.91 -4.52
CA ASP A 36 -18.28 0.18 -3.32
C ASP A 36 -17.62 0.85 -2.10
N PRO A 37 -18.39 1.42 -1.16
CA PRO A 37 -17.84 1.98 0.07
C PRO A 37 -17.11 0.93 0.94
N LEU A 38 -17.41 -0.37 0.75
CA LEU A 38 -16.80 -1.47 1.48
C LEU A 38 -15.42 -1.86 0.94
N GLU A 39 -15.06 -1.56 -0.31
CA GLU A 39 -13.69 -1.77 -0.80
C GLU A 39 -12.66 -0.96 0.02
N HIS A 40 -13.07 0.19 0.57
CA HIS A 40 -12.26 0.97 1.51
C HIS A 40 -12.12 0.30 2.89
N LEU A 41 -13.11 -0.48 3.33
CA LEU A 41 -13.12 -1.16 4.63
C LEU A 41 -12.50 -2.57 4.58
N VAL A 42 -12.59 -3.27 3.45
CA VAL A 42 -12.04 -4.62 3.28
C VAL A 42 -10.51 -4.61 3.18
N THR A 43 -9.89 -3.45 2.92
CA THR A 43 -8.44 -3.28 3.12
C THR A 43 -8.03 -3.23 4.60
N MET A 44 -8.97 -3.12 5.55
CA MET A 44 -8.69 -3.12 6.98
C MET A 44 -8.90 -4.47 7.67
N GLU A 45 -9.71 -5.40 7.15
CA GLU A 45 -9.89 -6.71 7.78
C GLU A 45 -10.16 -7.81 6.74
N VAL A 46 -9.21 -8.73 6.57
CA VAL A 46 -9.36 -10.20 6.66
C VAL A 46 -8.02 -10.82 6.23
N SER A 47 -7.26 -11.36 7.19
CA SER A 47 -6.36 -12.47 6.92
C SER A 47 -7.20 -13.74 6.89
N PRO A 48 -7.39 -14.44 5.76
CA PRO A 48 -7.83 -15.82 5.85
C PRO A 48 -6.58 -16.63 6.21
N ARG A 49 -6.41 -16.92 7.51
CA ARG A 49 -5.74 -18.15 7.89
C ARG A 49 -6.54 -19.31 7.26
N LEU A 50 -5.79 -20.26 6.67
CA LEU A 50 -6.10 -21.67 6.39
C LEU A 50 -6.04 -22.02 4.90
N SER A 51 -4.83 -22.31 4.41
CA SER A 51 -4.63 -23.44 3.52
C SER A 51 -4.00 -24.57 4.35
N PRO A 52 -4.69 -25.71 4.58
CA PRO A 52 -4.06 -26.87 5.17
C PRO A 52 -2.96 -27.41 4.22
N PRO A 53 -1.90 -28.03 4.76
CA PRO A 53 -0.82 -28.53 3.93
C PRO A 53 -1.32 -29.65 3.01
N PRO A 54 -0.88 -29.72 1.74
CA PRO A 54 -1.16 -30.87 0.91
C PRO A 54 -0.42 -32.09 1.48
N LEU A 55 -1.19 -33.03 2.04
CA LEU A 55 -0.71 -34.38 2.31
C LEU A 55 -0.57 -35.11 0.97
N THR A 56 0.61 -35.05 0.33
CA THR A 56 1.06 -36.08 -0.63
C THR A 56 2.55 -35.96 -0.94
N GLY A 57 3.34 -36.90 -0.41
CA GLY A 57 4.37 -37.64 -1.17
C GLY A 57 5.61 -36.92 -1.71
N GLY A 58 6.69 -36.94 -0.92
CA GLY A 58 8.05 -37.32 -1.34
C GLY A 58 8.80 -36.50 -2.41
N GLY A 59 9.79 -35.72 -1.99
CA GLY A 59 10.86 -35.20 -2.86
C GLY A 59 11.67 -34.08 -2.20
N LYS A 60 13.00 -34.15 -2.28
CA LYS A 60 13.99 -33.33 -1.56
C LYS A 60 14.17 -31.91 -2.15
N GLY A 61 14.32 -30.90 -1.29
CA GLY A 61 14.89 -29.56 -1.59
C GLY A 61 14.03 -28.72 -2.53
N GLU A 62 13.85 -27.41 -2.42
CA GLU A 62 14.59 -26.35 -1.75
C GLU A 62 13.56 -25.28 -1.34
N GLY A 63 13.76 -24.64 -0.19
CA GLY A 63 12.84 -23.64 0.33
C GLY A 63 12.95 -22.33 -0.42
N GLU A 64 12.02 -22.07 -1.32
CA GLU A 64 11.80 -20.72 -1.86
C GLU A 64 10.68 -20.05 -1.08
N ALA A 65 11.11 -19.12 -0.22
CA ALA A 65 10.25 -18.28 0.59
C ALA A 65 9.35 -17.41 -0.30
N PHE A 66 8.04 -17.57 -0.16
CA PHE A 66 7.04 -16.65 -0.66
C PHE A 66 7.32 -15.24 -0.15
N THR A 67 7.92 -14.40 -0.99
CA THR A 67 7.94 -12.95 -0.79
C THR A 67 6.80 -12.39 -1.62
N GLU A 68 5.60 -12.31 -1.04
CA GLU A 68 4.49 -11.55 -1.62
C GLU A 68 4.87 -10.05 -1.62
N SER A 69 5.53 -9.61 -2.68
CA SER A 69 5.73 -8.19 -2.97
C SER A 69 4.44 -7.62 -3.54
N HIS A 70 3.50 -7.29 -2.67
CA HIS A 70 2.36 -6.46 -3.06
C HIS A 70 2.90 -5.12 -3.60
N PRO A 71 2.54 -4.71 -4.84
CA PRO A 71 2.93 -3.39 -5.35
C PRO A 71 2.40 -2.31 -4.39
N PRO A 72 3.16 -1.21 -4.18
CA PRO A 72 2.75 -0.18 -3.24
C PRO A 72 1.38 0.37 -3.66
N LYS A 73 0.39 0.20 -2.78
CA LYS A 73 -0.92 0.82 -2.93
C LYS A 73 -0.71 2.33 -2.98
N GLU A 74 -1.09 2.95 -4.10
CA GLU A 74 -1.04 4.41 -4.26
C GLU A 74 -1.91 5.06 -3.17
N ALA A 75 -1.29 5.87 -2.31
CA ALA A 75 -2.00 6.66 -1.32
C ALA A 75 -2.30 8.04 -1.89
N LEU A 76 -3.56 8.31 -2.22
CA LEU A 76 -4.01 9.62 -2.67
C LEU A 76 -4.27 10.51 -1.44
N ILE A 77 -3.54 11.61 -1.34
CA ILE A 77 -3.56 12.49 -0.17
C ILE A 77 -4.36 13.75 -0.52
N ASP A 78 -5.40 14.04 0.26
CA ASP A 78 -6.33 15.19 0.16
C ASP A 78 -5.69 16.58 0.40
N GLY A 79 -4.37 16.69 0.24
CA GLY A 79 -3.61 17.95 0.21
C GLY A 79 -3.55 18.77 1.51
N LYS A 80 -4.34 18.44 2.55
CA LYS A 80 -4.43 19.24 3.78
C LYS A 80 -3.56 18.71 4.93
N ARG A 81 -3.68 17.43 5.27
CA ARG A 81 -2.91 16.78 6.35
C ARG A 81 -2.96 15.26 6.22
N ILE A 82 -1.83 14.59 6.46
CA ILE A 82 -1.74 13.12 6.60
C ILE A 82 -1.30 12.82 8.03
N THR A 83 -1.96 11.86 8.66
CA THR A 83 -1.55 11.31 9.95
C THR A 83 -1.34 9.80 9.79
N ILE A 84 -0.15 9.29 10.15
CA ILE A 84 0.20 7.88 10.12
C ILE A 84 0.44 7.45 11.57
N GLU A 85 -0.38 6.51 12.06
CA GLU A 85 -0.29 5.97 13.42
C GLU A 85 0.01 4.47 13.38
N ALA A 86 0.90 4.01 14.27
CA ALA A 86 1.22 2.60 14.43
C ALA A 86 1.51 2.30 15.91
N ARG A 87 1.20 1.07 16.36
CA ARG A 87 1.41 0.65 17.76
C ARG A 87 2.86 0.29 18.07
N GLU A 88 3.61 -0.16 17.07
CA GLU A 88 4.96 -0.72 17.26
C GLU A 88 6.01 0.06 16.48
N GLU A 89 5.84 0.22 15.17
CA GLU A 89 6.85 0.87 14.31
C GLU A 89 6.23 1.43 13.02
N ILE A 90 6.81 2.52 12.52
CA ILE A 90 6.57 3.08 11.17
C ILE A 90 7.90 3.05 10.42
N ILE A 91 7.94 2.41 9.25
CA ILE A 91 9.13 2.32 8.39
C ILE A 91 8.81 2.88 6.99
N LEU A 92 9.56 3.90 6.56
CA LEU A 92 9.57 4.40 5.19
C LEU A 92 10.89 3.95 4.55
N LYS A 93 10.86 2.95 3.66
CA LYS A 93 12.06 2.34 3.07
C LYS A 93 12.06 2.47 1.55
N CYS A 94 13.23 2.77 0.98
CA CYS A 94 13.48 2.75 -0.46
C CYS A 94 14.95 2.40 -0.71
N GLY A 95 15.22 1.26 -1.37
CA GLY A 95 16.58 0.74 -1.55
C GLY A 95 17.33 0.60 -0.21
N ASP A 96 18.51 1.21 -0.14
CA ASP A 96 19.38 1.26 1.05
C ASP A 96 19.01 2.38 2.05
N GLY A 97 18.01 3.21 1.73
CA GLY A 97 17.53 4.29 2.58
C GLY A 97 16.34 3.89 3.43
N SER A 98 16.31 4.34 4.69
CA SER A 98 15.15 4.15 5.57
C SER A 98 14.97 5.26 6.61
N ILE A 99 13.73 5.66 6.85
CA ILE A 99 13.31 6.43 8.04
C ILE A 99 12.42 5.52 8.88
N THR A 100 12.79 5.33 10.14
CA THR A 100 12.10 4.43 11.07
C THR A 100 11.73 5.18 12.35
N ILE A 101 10.48 5.05 12.78
CA ILE A 101 9.95 5.58 14.05
C ILE A 101 9.45 4.40 14.87
N ARG A 102 9.99 4.21 16.07
CA ARG A 102 9.63 3.09 16.96
C ARG A 102 8.71 3.53 18.10
N LYS A 103 8.03 2.58 18.73
CA LYS A 103 7.16 2.84 19.91
C LYS A 103 7.86 3.49 21.10
N ASP A 104 9.18 3.34 21.22
CA ASP A 104 9.98 3.99 22.26
C ASP A 104 10.34 5.46 21.93
N GLY A 105 9.84 5.97 20.81
CA GLY A 105 10.11 7.33 20.33
C GLY A 105 11.44 7.47 19.59
N LYS A 106 12.23 6.39 19.45
CA LYS A 106 13.49 6.47 18.71
C LYS A 106 13.22 6.65 17.21
N ILE A 107 13.83 7.68 16.65
CA ILE A 107 13.82 7.94 15.20
C ILE A 107 15.20 7.57 14.64
N ILE A 108 15.21 6.74 13.60
CA ILE A 108 16.43 6.28 12.93
C ILE A 108 16.34 6.66 11.46
N ILE A 109 17.33 7.41 10.98
CA ILE A 109 17.46 7.81 9.57
C ILE A 109 18.73 7.16 9.03
N LYS A 110 18.60 6.31 8.01
CA LYS A 110 19.70 5.61 7.33
C LYS A 110 19.67 5.93 5.85
N GLY A 111 20.87 6.02 5.28
CA GLY A 111 21.08 6.16 3.85
C GLY A 111 22.56 6.37 3.57
N THR A 112 22.95 6.26 2.30
CA THR A 112 24.34 6.50 1.87
C THR A 112 24.73 7.97 1.98
N HIS A 113 23.76 8.88 1.85
CA HIS A 113 23.95 10.33 1.90
C HIS A 113 22.72 10.97 2.55
N LEU A 114 22.93 11.85 3.54
CA LEU A 114 21.86 12.64 4.16
C LEU A 114 22.07 14.12 3.85
N LEU A 115 21.18 14.71 3.05
CA LEU A 115 21.16 16.15 2.78
C LEU A 115 20.04 16.80 3.58
N SER A 116 20.40 17.51 4.66
CA SER A 116 19.47 18.34 5.42
C SER A 116 19.66 19.80 5.02
N ARG A 117 18.71 20.38 4.28
CA ARG A 117 18.74 21.77 3.81
C ARG A 117 17.54 22.54 4.35
N SER A 118 17.81 23.73 4.88
CA SER A 118 16.79 24.66 5.37
C SER A 118 17.18 26.09 4.99
N SER A 119 16.20 26.92 4.64
CA SER A 119 16.38 28.37 4.44
C SER A 119 16.51 29.14 5.76
N GLY A 120 16.00 28.57 6.85
CA GLY A 120 16.19 29.06 8.22
C GLY A 120 17.19 28.21 9.02
N PRO A 121 17.41 28.55 10.30
CA PRO A 121 18.35 27.81 11.15
C PRO A 121 17.89 26.38 11.41
N ILE A 122 18.80 25.42 11.26
CA ILE A 122 18.63 24.05 11.77
C ILE A 122 19.06 24.04 13.23
N ARG A 123 18.18 23.63 14.13
CA ARG A 123 18.45 23.56 15.58
C ARG A 123 18.51 22.12 16.03
N VAL A 124 19.65 21.70 16.56
CA VAL A 124 19.83 20.41 17.23
C VAL A 124 19.89 20.65 18.73
N LYS A 125 19.10 19.92 19.50
CA LYS A 125 19.06 19.99 20.96
C LYS A 125 19.07 18.58 21.53
N GLY A 126 19.87 18.36 22.56
CA GLY A 126 19.94 17.11 23.29
C GLY A 126 20.88 17.25 24.48
N ALA A 127 20.75 16.37 25.47
CA ALA A 127 21.70 16.30 26.58
C ALA A 127 23.12 15.96 26.11
N ARG A 128 23.22 15.25 24.97
CA ARG A 128 24.47 14.92 24.29
C ARG A 128 24.23 14.98 22.78
N VAL A 129 25.17 15.58 22.06
CA VAL A 129 25.18 15.60 20.60
C VAL A 129 26.57 15.15 20.18
N ASP A 130 26.65 13.96 19.60
CA ASP A 130 27.88 13.42 19.05
C ASP A 130 27.92 13.75 17.56
N ILE A 131 28.95 14.50 17.14
CA ILE A 131 29.22 14.87 15.74
C ILE A 131 30.64 14.41 15.45
N ASN A 132 30.83 13.69 14.35
CA ASN A 132 32.12 13.20 13.85
C ASN A 132 32.23 13.54 12.38
#